data_AF-A0A1V5AKY5-F1
#
_entry.id   AF-A0A1V5AKY5-F1
#
_cell.length_a   1.000
_cell.length_b   1.000
_cell.length_c   1.000
_cell.angle_alpha   90.00
_cell.angle_beta   90.00
_cell.angle_gamma   90.00
#
_symmetry.space_group_name_H-M   'P 1'
#
loop_
_entity.id
_entity.type
_entity.pdbx_description
1 polymer ?
#
loop_
_entity_poly.entity_id
_entity_poly.type
_entity_poly.pdbx_seq_one_letter_code
_entity_poly.pdbx_strand_id
1 'polypeptide(L)'
;MFRVAGWEEADSLDAETFIDALRIIHELCSAAPEKRDGSSDPKKVFYIEAVGETATARLYYPYAFEFAVKAGLIRYGKLKEDAIEPTVSELIAVFSRAAVLQLTAGMGCH
;
A
#
# COMPACT_ATOMS: atom_id res chain seq x y z
N MET A 1 8.61 -10.21 3.05
CA MET A 1 8.65 -9.13 4.05
C MET A 1 8.10 -7.86 3.44
N PHE A 2 7.42 -7.07 4.24
CA PHE A 2 6.82 -5.80 3.86
C PHE A 2 7.26 -4.71 4.83
N ARG A 3 7.37 -3.49 4.33
CA ARG A 3 7.49 -2.28 5.14
C ARG A 3 6.27 -1.41 4.92
N VAL A 4 5.71 -0.91 6.01
CA VAL A 4 4.56 -0.02 5.99
C VAL A 4 5.00 1.33 6.54
N ALA A 5 4.90 2.37 5.72
CA ALA A 5 5.24 3.72 6.12
C ALA A 5 3.97 4.58 6.28
N GLY A 6 3.98 5.44 7.29
CA GLY A 6 2.95 6.41 7.58
C GLY A 6 3.37 7.85 7.23
N TRP A 7 2.77 8.83 7.90
CA TRP A 7 2.98 10.28 7.65
C TRP A 7 4.44 10.74 7.76
N GLU A 8 5.27 10.02 8.51
CA GLU A 8 6.71 10.23 8.59
C GLU A 8 7.39 8.92 8.16
N GLU A 9 8.09 8.92 7.01
CA GLU A 9 8.79 7.72 6.50
C GLU A 9 9.81 7.15 7.51
N ALA A 10 10.23 7.97 8.48
CA ALA A 10 11.14 7.58 9.56
C ALA A 10 10.57 6.50 10.51
N ASP A 11 9.24 6.37 10.59
CA ASP A 11 8.54 5.41 11.46
C ASP A 11 7.92 4.26 10.65
N SER A 12 8.72 3.63 9.79
CA SER A 12 8.26 2.45 9.04
C SER A 12 8.14 1.23 9.96
N LEU A 13 7.03 0.50 9.85
CA LEU A 13 6.77 -0.76 10.55
C LEU A 13 7.00 -1.95 9.61
N ASP A 14 7.59 -3.01 10.12
CA ASP A 14 7.78 -4.26 9.38
C ASP A 14 6.54 -5.16 9.51
N ALA A 15 6.23 -5.88 8.43
CA ALA A 15 5.20 -6.91 8.38
C ALA A 15 5.69 -8.14 7.62
N GLU A 16 5.35 -9.32 8.12
CA GLU A 16 5.74 -10.59 7.49
C GLU A 16 4.81 -10.95 6.32
N THR A 17 3.53 -10.60 6.44
CA THR A 17 2.47 -10.92 5.48
C THR A 17 1.87 -9.67 4.85
N PHE A 18 1.25 -9.81 3.68
CA PHE A 18 0.58 -8.69 3.03
C PHE A 18 -0.71 -8.33 3.76
N ILE A 19 -1.40 -9.32 4.36
CA ILE A 19 -2.58 -9.07 5.20
C ILE A 19 -2.20 -8.24 6.43
N ASP A 20 -1.09 -8.55 7.10
CA ASP A 20 -0.63 -7.74 8.23
C ASP A 20 -0.24 -6.34 7.79
N ALA A 21 0.43 -6.20 6.64
CA ALA A 21 0.75 -4.89 6.08
C ALA A 21 -0.52 -4.06 5.79
N LEU A 22 -1.59 -4.69 5.28
CA LEU A 22 -2.89 -4.06 5.05
C LEU A 22 -3.56 -3.62 6.36
N ARG A 23 -3.42 -4.40 7.44
CA ARG A 23 -3.93 -4.03 8.77
C ARG A 23 -3.22 -2.81 9.31
N ILE A 24 -1.88 -2.85 9.32
CA ILE A 24 -1.04 -1.77 9.85
C ILE A 24 -1.33 -0.46 9.10
N ILE A 25 -1.34 -0.48 7.76
CA ILE A 25 -1.57 0.74 6.99
C ILE A 25 -2.98 1.31 7.20
N HIS A 26 -3.98 0.45 7.40
CA HIS A 26 -5.35 0.87 7.69
C HIS A 26 -5.47 1.50 9.07
N GLU A 27 -4.80 0.94 10.09
CA GLU A 27 -4.73 1.51 11.44
C GLU A 27 -4.04 2.87 11.42
N LEU A 28 -2.88 2.97 10.75
CA LEU A 28 -2.15 4.24 10.59
C LEU A 28 -2.99 5.31 9.90
N CYS A 29 -3.72 4.95 8.84
CA CYS A 29 -4.60 5.89 8.15
C CYS A 29 -5.79 6.32 9.00
N SER A 30 -6.34 5.43 9.83
CA SER A 30 -7.48 5.72 10.71
C SER A 30 -7.08 6.59 11.92
N ALA A 31 -5.83 6.44 12.37
CA ALA A 31 -5.25 7.24 13.46
C ALA A 31 -4.69 8.58 13.00
N ALA A 32 -4.56 8.80 11.69
CA ALA A 32 -4.01 10.03 11.13
C ALA A 32 -4.88 11.24 11.53
N PRO A 33 -4.31 12.32 12.10
CA PRO A 33 -5.07 13.50 12.47
C PRO A 33 -5.72 14.12 11.24
N GLU A 34 -6.99 14.53 11.35
CA GLU A 34 -7.66 15.32 10.32
C GLU A 34 -6.85 16.60 10.07
N LYS A 35 -6.27 16.71 8.86
CA LYS A 35 -5.53 17.86 8.30
C LYS A 35 -5.35 19.06 9.25
N ARG A 36 -4.15 19.27 9.80
CA ARG A 36 -3.67 20.61 10.12
C ARG A 36 -2.84 21.13 8.96
N ASP A 37 -3.24 22.29 8.45
CA ASP A 37 -2.50 23.16 7.53
C ASP A 37 -2.11 22.59 6.17
N GLY A 38 -2.99 22.81 5.19
CA GLY A 38 -2.64 23.38 3.86
C GLY A 38 -1.54 22.73 3.00
N SER A 39 -0.97 21.62 3.43
CA SER A 39 0.19 20.97 2.84
C SER A 39 -0.25 19.95 1.78
N SER A 40 0.55 19.90 0.72
CA SER A 40 0.35 19.13 -0.50
C SER A 40 -0.01 17.67 -0.25
N ASP A 41 -1.24 17.34 -0.64
CA ASP A 41 -1.77 15.99 -0.91
C ASP A 41 -1.47 14.88 0.14
N PRO A 42 -2.30 14.73 1.19
CA PRO A 42 -2.14 13.68 2.21
C PRO A 42 -2.23 12.24 1.68
N LYS A 43 -2.50 12.05 0.38
CA LYS A 43 -2.57 10.73 -0.28
C LYS A 43 -1.21 10.18 -0.71
N LYS A 44 -0.11 10.90 -0.49
CA LYS A 44 1.24 10.46 -0.91
C LYS A 44 2.13 9.91 0.21
N VAL A 45 1.65 9.84 1.44
CA VAL A 45 2.53 9.54 2.59
C VAL A 45 2.44 8.08 3.06
N PHE A 46 1.27 7.44 2.92
CA PHE A 46 1.08 6.06 3.36
C PHE A 46 1.34 5.06 2.22
N TYR A 47 2.24 4.11 2.41
CA TYR A 47 2.50 3.05 1.44
C TYR A 47 2.86 1.71 2.08
N ILE A 48 2.64 0.63 1.33
CA ILE A 48 3.21 -0.69 1.58
C ILE A 48 4.33 -0.90 0.57
N GLU A 49 5.53 -1.20 1.05
CA GLU A 49 6.68 -1.62 0.27
C GLU A 49 6.84 -3.14 0.40
N ALA A 50 6.76 -3.85 -0.73
CA ALA A 50 7.13 -5.25 -0.80
C ALA A 50 8.65 -5.34 -0.97
N VAL A 51 9.32 -6.06 -0.06
CA VAL A 51 10.79 -6.20 -0.03
C VAL A 51 11.16 -7.64 -0.36
N GLY A 52 11.67 -7.83 -1.57
CA GLY A 52 12.22 -9.10 -2.04
C GLY A 52 13.75 -9.09 -2.06
N GLU A 53 14.36 -10.24 -2.35
CA GLU A 53 15.82 -10.40 -2.36
C GLU A 53 16.51 -9.54 -3.43
N THR A 54 15.86 -9.33 -4.58
CA THR A 54 16.45 -8.68 -5.76
C THR A 54 15.72 -7.41 -6.18
N ALA A 55 14.56 -7.13 -5.60
CA ALA A 55 13.72 -6.00 -5.99
C ALA A 55 12.82 -5.54 -4.83
N THR A 56 12.48 -4.26 -4.86
CA THR A 56 11.47 -3.67 -3.99
C THR A 56 10.45 -2.91 -4.84
N ALA A 57 9.21 -2.85 -4.38
CA ALA A 57 8.17 -2.06 -5.03
C ALA A 57 7.20 -1.49 -4.00
N ARG A 58 6.70 -0.28 -4.24
CA ARG A 58 5.77 0.42 -3.35
C ARG A 58 4.38 0.49 -3.96
N LEU A 59 3.37 0.42 -3.10
CA LEU A 59 1.99 0.70 -3.44
C LEU A 59 1.36 1.59 -2.38
N TYR A 60 0.89 2.77 -2.78
CA TYR A 60 0.27 3.74 -1.86
C TYR A 60 -1.10 3.27 -1.37
N TYR A 61 -1.48 3.72 -0.16
CA TYR A 61 -2.66 3.26 0.58
C TYR A 61 -3.95 3.13 -0.24
N PRO A 62 -4.39 4.13 -1.03
CA PRO A 62 -5.63 3.99 -1.80
C PRO A 62 -5.58 2.82 -2.79
N TYR A 63 -4.43 2.60 -3.42
CA TYR A 63 -4.24 1.55 -4.41
C TYR A 63 -4.00 0.18 -3.78
N ALA A 64 -3.32 0.13 -2.62
CA ALA A 64 -3.14 -1.09 -1.86
C ALA A 64 -4.47 -1.69 -1.42
N PHE A 65 -5.39 -0.85 -0.97
CA PHE A 65 -6.74 -1.29 -0.58
C PHE A 65 -7.59 -1.69 -1.80
N GLU A 66 -7.54 -0.93 -2.89
CA GLU A 66 -8.24 -1.28 -4.13
C GLU A 66 -7.75 -2.64 -4.68
N PHE A 67 -6.44 -2.85 -4.68
CA PHE A 67 -5.85 -4.14 -5.04
C PHE A 67 -6.35 -5.26 -4.14
N ALA A 68 -6.33 -5.07 -2.82
CA ALA A 68 -6.80 -6.08 -1.86
C ALA A 68 -8.27 -6.46 -2.05
N VAL A 69 -9.14 -5.49 -2.36
CA VAL A 69 -10.54 -5.74 -2.72
C VAL A 69 -10.64 -6.55 -4.00
N LYS A 70 -9.93 -6.16 -5.06
CA LYS A 70 -9.95 -6.86 -6.37
C LYS A 70 -9.35 -8.26 -6.30
N ALA A 71 -8.33 -8.46 -5.47
CA ALA A 71 -7.71 -9.75 -5.20
C ALA A 71 -8.56 -10.65 -4.27
N GLY A 72 -9.69 -10.14 -3.75
CA GLY A 72 -10.58 -10.90 -2.87
C GLY A 72 -10.02 -11.11 -1.45
N LEU A 73 -9.00 -10.33 -1.07
CA LEU A 73 -8.42 -10.32 0.27
C LEU A 73 -9.31 -9.54 1.27
N ILE A 74 -10.14 -8.63 0.76
CA ILE A 74 -11.13 -7.88 1.54
C ILE A 74 -12.53 -8.20 1.03
N ARG A 75 -13.43 -8.62 1.93
CA ARG A 75 -14.84 -8.90 1.63
C ARG A 75 -15.73 -8.25 2.68
N TYR A 76 -16.74 -7.51 2.23
CA TYR A 76 -17.66 -6.76 3.12
C TYR A 76 -16.95 -5.83 4.12
N GLY A 77 -15.86 -5.20 3.68
CA GLY A 77 -15.06 -4.30 4.52
C GLY A 77 -14.21 -4.99 5.58
N LYS A 78 -14.10 -6.32 5.56
CA LYS A 78 -13.26 -7.11 6.46
C LYS A 78 -12.19 -7.87 5.68
N LEU A 79 -10.98 -7.97 6.26
CA LEU A 79 -9.95 -8.85 5.74
C LEU A 79 -10.42 -10.30 5.86
N LYS A 80 -10.19 -11.08 4.80
CA LYS A 80 -10.53 -12.50 4.75
C LYS A 80 -9.34 -13.29 5.30
N GLU A 81 -9.48 -13.84 6.50
CA GLU A 81 -8.42 -14.56 7.21
C GLU A 81 -7.95 -15.82 6.44
N ASP A 82 -8.84 -16.46 5.68
CA ASP A 82 -8.50 -17.64 4.86
C ASP A 82 -8.13 -17.30 3.40
N ALA A 83 -7.73 -16.06 3.12
CA ALA A 83 -7.31 -15.69 1.78
C ALA A 83 -5.93 -16.29 1.46
N ILE A 84 -5.77 -16.83 0.25
CA ILE A 84 -4.45 -17.21 -0.24
C ILE A 84 -3.71 -15.91 -0.55
N GLU A 85 -2.66 -15.65 0.24
CA GLU A 85 -1.84 -14.47 0.03
C GLU A 85 -0.97 -14.63 -1.23
N PRO A 86 -0.91 -13.60 -2.09
CA PRO A 86 0.05 -13.59 -3.18
C PRO A 86 1.48 -13.59 -2.62
N THR A 87 2.39 -14.23 -3.32
CA THR A 87 3.81 -14.23 -2.95
C THR A 87 4.39 -12.82 -3.05
N VAL A 88 5.49 -12.56 -2.31
CA VAL A 88 6.20 -11.27 -2.38
C VAL A 88 6.63 -10.94 -3.82
N SER A 89 7.09 -11.93 -4.59
CA SER A 89 7.49 -11.74 -5.99
C SER A 89 6.31 -11.35 -6.89
N GLU A 90 5.13 -11.95 -6.70
CA GLU A 90 3.91 -11.57 -7.42
C GLU A 90 3.48 -10.15 -7.07
N LEU A 91 3.54 -9.78 -5.78
CA LEU A 91 3.21 -8.43 -5.32
C LEU A 91 4.17 -7.40 -5.89
N ILE A 92 5.48 -7.67 -5.92
CA ILE A 92 6.47 -6.81 -6.57
C ILE A 92 6.10 -6.59 -8.03
N ALA A 93 5.82 -7.66 -8.79
CA ALA A 93 5.44 -7.54 -10.20
C ALA A 93 4.18 -6.70 -10.41
N VAL A 94 3.16 -6.86 -9.56
CA VAL A 94 1.92 -6.07 -9.61
C VAL A 94 2.17 -4.62 -9.24
N PHE A 95 2.89 -4.37 -8.15
CA PHE A 95 3.17 -3.02 -7.63
C PHE A 95 4.01 -2.23 -8.62
N SER A 96 5.03 -2.85 -9.23
CA SER A 96 5.82 -2.21 -10.29
C SER A 96 4.96 -1.84 -11.51
N ARG A 97 4.03 -2.70 -11.93
CA ARG A 97 3.09 -2.36 -13.02
C ARG A 97 2.15 -1.22 -12.63
N ALA A 98 1.64 -1.22 -11.41
CA ALA A 98 0.78 -0.15 -10.90
C ALA A 98 1.53 1.19 -10.83
N ALA A 99 2.79 1.19 -10.40
CA ALA A 99 3.64 2.37 -10.36
C ALA A 99 3.88 2.95 -11.77
N VAL A 100 4.13 2.10 -12.78
CA VAL A 100 4.25 2.54 -14.17
C VAL A 100 2.95 3.16 -14.68
N LEU A 101 1.79 2.56 -14.40
CA LEU A 101 0.49 3.10 -14.79
C LEU A 101 0.17 4.44 -14.11
N GLN A 102 0.61 4.63 -12.87
CA GLN A 102 0.47 5.91 -12.16
C GLN A 102 1.35 7.01 -12.77
N LEU A 103 2.58 6.68 -13.18
CA LEU A 103 3.46 7.62 -13.88
C LEU A 103 2.91 8.00 -15.26
N THR A 104 2.38 7.04 -16.02
CA THR A 104 1.85 7.32 -17.36
C THR A 104 0.49 8.02 -17.34
N ALA A 105 -0.37 7.73 -16.35
CA ALA A 105 -1.64 8.45 -16.16
C ALA A 105 -1.43 9.92 -15.72
N GLY A 106 -0.36 10.20 -14.97
CA GLY A 106 0.03 11.57 -14.59
C GLY A 106 0.71 12.38 -15.70
N MET A 107 1.10 11.74 -16.80
CA MET A 107 1.71 12.37 -17.99
C MET A 107 0.71 12.61 -19.13
N GLY A 108 -0.59 12.41 -18.89
CA GLY A 108 -1.65 12.80 -19.82
C GLY A 108 -1.74 14.32 -19.93
N CYS A 109 -1.31 14.85 -21.07
CA CYS A 109 -1.34 16.23 -21.54
C CYS A 109 -2.36 17.15 -20.83
N HIS A 110 -1.83 18.15 -20.11
CA HIS A 110 -2.46 19.47 -19.96
C HIS A 110 -1.60 20.50 -20.69
#